data_AF-A0A929IZA9-F1
#
_entry.id   AF-A0A929IZA9-F1
#
_cell.length_a   1.000
_cell.length_b   1.000
_cell.length_c   1.000
_cell.angle_alpha   90.00
_cell.angle_beta   90.00
_cell.angle_gamma   90.00
#
_symmetry.space_group_name_H-M   'P 1'
#
loop_
_entity.id
_entity.type
_entity.pdbx_description
1 polymer ?
#
loop_
_entity_poly.entity_id
_entity_poly.type
_entity_poly.pdbx_seq_one_letter_code
_entity_poly.pdbx_strand_id
1 'polypeptide(L)'
;MQAELCSAPQYNPETAKVRASDKTSKSAGDIEVFKNSMLFEVIEIKLDKKIDANMLRIAEEKIIKYNPKRYYILSHYEIKFDELDKINQIIEKIKKAHGCQIVINGVLPTLK
;
A
#
# COMPACT_ATOMS: atom_id res chain seq x y z
N MET A 1 12.60 -30.70 43.88
CA MET A 1 12.98 -31.41 42.64
C MET A 1 11.84 -31.25 41.64
N GLN A 2 12.12 -31.21 40.35
CA GLN A 2 11.19 -30.75 39.30
C GLN A 2 9.99 -31.68 39.06
N ALA A 3 8.90 -31.09 38.55
CA ALA A 3 8.27 -31.55 37.31
C ALA A 3 7.48 -30.40 36.68
N GLU A 4 8.00 -29.80 35.60
CA GLU A 4 7.18 -28.95 34.72
C GLU A 4 6.23 -29.85 33.93
N LEU A 5 4.93 -29.52 33.92
CA LEU A 5 3.99 -30.05 32.93
C LEU A 5 3.74 -29.00 31.86
N CYS A 6 4.69 -28.90 30.94
CA CYS A 6 4.53 -28.19 29.68
C CYS A 6 3.40 -28.84 28.85
N SER A 7 2.37 -28.06 28.50
CA SER A 7 1.28 -28.52 27.62
C SER A 7 0.93 -27.47 26.55
N ALA A 8 1.79 -27.44 25.53
CA ALA A 8 1.56 -27.00 24.14
C ALA A 8 1.06 -25.55 23.87
N PRO A 9 1.89 -24.67 23.26
CA PRO A 9 1.40 -23.50 22.53
C PRO A 9 0.78 -23.94 21.19
N GLN A 10 -0.54 -23.81 21.02
CA GLN A 10 -1.26 -24.30 19.83
C GLN A 10 -1.83 -23.16 18.96
N TYR A 11 -1.05 -22.75 17.93
CA TYR A 11 -1.44 -22.03 16.68
C TYR A 11 -2.12 -20.62 16.81
N ASN A 12 -1.58 -19.44 16.44
CA ASN A 12 -0.71 -18.95 15.34
C ASN A 12 -1.38 -18.78 13.95
N PRO A 13 -1.71 -17.53 13.54
CA PRO A 13 -0.96 -16.95 12.42
C PRO A 13 -0.58 -15.46 12.58
N GLU A 14 0.36 -15.01 11.74
CA GLU A 14 0.92 -13.66 11.69
C GLU A 14 -0.13 -12.52 11.71
N THR A 15 0.13 -11.48 12.50
CA THR A 15 -0.85 -10.41 12.78
C THR A 15 -1.04 -9.43 11.62
N ALA A 16 -1.88 -9.83 10.66
CA ALA A 16 -2.45 -8.94 9.66
C ALA A 16 -3.50 -8.01 10.31
N LYS A 17 -3.26 -6.70 10.33
CA LYS A 17 -4.20 -5.69 10.85
C LYS A 17 -4.53 -4.69 9.75
N VAL A 18 -5.81 -4.49 9.49
CA VAL A 18 -6.30 -3.45 8.57
C VAL A 18 -6.75 -2.22 9.36
N ARG A 19 -6.51 -1.02 8.83
CA ARG A 19 -7.13 0.22 9.30
C ARG A 19 -7.74 0.95 8.11
N ALA A 20 -9.00 1.37 8.22
CA ALA A 20 -9.54 2.43 7.38
C ALA A 20 -9.33 3.77 8.09
N SER A 21 -8.91 4.81 7.36
CA SER A 21 -8.69 6.14 7.92
C SER A 21 -9.82 7.09 7.57
N ASP A 22 -10.52 7.61 8.56
CA ASP A 22 -11.57 8.59 8.36
C ASP A 22 -11.01 10.01 8.51
N LYS A 23 -10.70 10.63 7.36
CA LYS A 23 -10.32 12.05 7.11
C LYS A 23 -9.22 12.71 7.95
N THR A 24 -8.61 12.04 8.92
CA THR A 24 -7.72 12.63 9.94
C THR A 24 -6.22 12.50 9.62
N SER A 25 -5.81 13.12 8.50
CA SER A 25 -4.51 13.76 8.18
C SER A 25 -3.15 13.19 8.65
N LYS A 26 -3.05 11.95 9.15
CA LYS A 26 -1.78 11.30 9.55
C LYS A 26 -1.58 9.88 9.02
N SER A 27 -2.48 9.35 8.21
CA SER A 27 -2.34 8.04 7.55
C SER A 27 -1.43 8.09 6.32
N ALA A 28 -0.94 6.92 5.91
CA ALA A 28 -0.31 6.71 4.62
C ALA A 28 -1.34 6.68 3.48
N GLY A 29 -2.57 6.22 3.75
CA GLY A 29 -3.69 6.29 2.80
C GLY A 29 -5.05 6.02 3.43
N ASP A 30 -6.02 5.67 2.58
CA ASP A 30 -7.41 5.45 3.00
C ASP A 30 -7.57 4.08 3.70
N ILE A 31 -6.87 3.06 3.20
CA ILE A 31 -6.76 1.74 3.86
C ILE A 31 -5.27 1.40 4.05
N GLU A 32 -4.91 1.00 5.26
CA GLU A 32 -3.57 0.58 5.64
C GLU A 32 -3.59 -0.90 6.08
N VAL A 33 -2.77 -1.73 5.44
CA VAL A 33 -2.57 -3.14 5.82
C VAL A 33 -1.22 -3.25 6.52
N PHE A 34 -1.25 -3.66 7.78
CA PHE A 34 -0.07 -3.93 8.59
C PHE A 34 0.17 -5.44 8.64
N LYS A 35 1.43 -5.87 8.52
CA LYS A 35 1.89 -7.24 8.79
C LYS A 35 2.95 -7.20 9.87
N ASN A 36 2.80 -7.99 10.93
CA ASN A 36 3.73 -8.05 12.06
C ASN A 36 4.01 -6.63 12.63
N SER A 37 2.95 -5.83 12.78
CA SER A 37 2.95 -4.41 13.18
C SER A 37 3.68 -3.42 12.26
N MET A 38 4.31 -3.86 11.16
CA MET A 38 4.88 -2.97 10.13
C MET A 38 3.85 -2.64 9.06
N LEU A 39 3.86 -1.41 8.54
CA LEU A 39 3.03 -1.02 7.40
C LEU A 39 3.50 -1.79 6.15
N PHE A 40 2.61 -2.59 5.56
CA PHE A 40 2.92 -3.50 4.47
C PHE A 40 2.32 -3.01 3.16
N GLU A 41 1.02 -2.72 3.14
CA GLU A 41 0.32 -2.18 1.98
C GLU A 41 -0.50 -0.95 2.34
N VAL A 42 -0.67 -0.06 1.37
CA VAL A 42 -1.53 1.12 1.46
C VAL A 42 -2.41 1.15 0.23
N ILE A 43 -3.70 1.41 0.40
CA ILE A 43 -4.64 1.64 -0.69
C ILE A 43 -5.17 3.07 -0.56
N GLU A 44 -5.06 3.82 -1.65
CA GLU A 44 -5.59 5.17 -1.80
C GLU A 44 -6.67 5.15 -2.89
N ILE A 45 -7.88 5.61 -2.58
CA ILE A 45 -9.05 5.59 -3.47
C ILE A 45 -9.35 7.03 -3.91
N LYS A 46 -9.24 7.30 -5.20
CA LYS A 46 -9.56 8.59 -5.83
C LYS A 46 -10.89 8.51 -6.56
N LEU A 47 -11.94 8.89 -5.84
CA LEU A 47 -13.26 9.12 -6.43
C LEU A 47 -13.17 10.27 -7.46
N ASP A 48 -13.89 10.06 -8.56
CA ASP A 48 -14.16 11.03 -9.62
C ASP A 48 -12.98 11.74 -10.31
N LYS A 49 -11.76 11.18 -10.29
CA LYS A 49 -10.60 11.77 -10.99
C LYS A 49 -9.73 10.75 -11.74
N LYS A 50 -9.45 11.02 -13.03
CA LYS A 50 -8.40 10.32 -13.80
C LYS A 50 -7.06 10.41 -13.10
N ILE A 51 -6.33 9.30 -13.00
CA ILE A 51 -5.05 9.23 -12.30
C ILE A 51 -3.98 9.98 -13.11
N ASP A 52 -3.23 10.85 -12.45
CA ASP A 52 -2.29 11.78 -13.07
C ASP A 52 -0.93 11.83 -12.35
N ALA A 53 0.06 12.46 -12.97
CA ALA A 53 1.42 12.49 -12.43
C ALA A 53 1.52 13.26 -11.10
N ASN A 54 0.58 14.18 -10.82
CA ASN A 54 0.55 14.90 -9.56
C ASN A 54 0.07 14.01 -8.40
N MET A 55 -0.92 13.15 -8.63
CA MET A 55 -1.33 12.14 -7.64
C MET A 55 -0.17 11.20 -7.28
N LEU A 56 0.66 10.83 -8.25
CA LEU A 56 1.84 10.00 -8.00
C LEU A 56 2.94 10.70 -7.20
N ARG A 57 3.13 12.02 -7.35
CA ARG A 57 4.05 12.79 -6.49
C ARG A 57 3.57 12.85 -5.04
N ILE A 58 2.26 13.02 -4.83
CA ILE A 58 1.67 12.98 -3.48
C ILE A 58 1.82 11.57 -2.86
N ALA A 59 1.68 10.51 -3.67
CA ALA A 59 1.98 9.15 -3.24
C ALA A 59 3.48 8.94 -2.95
N GLU A 60 4.38 9.54 -3.74
CA GLU A 60 5.84 9.52 -3.51
C GLU A 60 6.19 10.07 -2.12
N GLU A 61 5.70 11.26 -1.77
CA GLU A 61 5.91 11.88 -0.46
C GLU A 61 5.43 10.98 0.70
N LYS A 62 4.25 10.36 0.54
CA LYS A 62 3.71 9.39 1.51
C LYS A 62 4.57 8.13 1.59
N ILE A 63 5.04 7.59 0.47
CA ILE A 63 5.88 6.39 0.43
C ILE A 63 7.23 6.65 1.10
N ILE A 64 7.87 7.80 0.84
CA ILE A 64 9.10 8.23 1.51
C ILE A 64 8.90 8.32 3.03
N LYS A 65 7.76 8.87 3.47
CA LYS A 65 7.46 9.10 4.89
C LYS A 65 7.08 7.83 5.67
N TYR A 66 6.34 6.92 5.04
CA TYR A 66 5.72 5.75 5.73
C TYR A 66 6.33 4.40 5.33
N ASN A 67 7.14 4.36 4.26
CA ASN A 67 7.90 3.19 3.77
C ASN A 67 7.09 1.86 3.62
N PRO A 68 5.90 1.86 3.00
CA PRO A 68 5.15 0.63 2.73
C PRO A 68 5.83 -0.22 1.65
N LYS A 69 5.53 -1.52 1.59
CA LYS A 69 6.02 -2.40 0.51
C LYS A 69 5.23 -2.26 -0.79
N ARG A 70 3.93 -2.01 -0.71
CA ARG A 70 3.08 -1.74 -1.87
C ARG A 70 2.14 -0.56 -1.63
N TYR A 71 1.91 0.23 -2.66
CA TYR A 71 1.01 1.38 -2.64
C TYR A 71 0.05 1.31 -3.84
N TYR A 72 -1.22 1.05 -3.58
CA TYR A 72 -2.26 0.99 -4.60
C TYR A 72 -2.91 2.36 -4.75
N ILE A 73 -2.99 2.86 -5.98
CA ILE A 73 -3.76 4.06 -6.32
C ILE A 73 -4.91 3.59 -7.22
N LEU A 74 -6.13 3.68 -6.70
CA LEU A 74 -7.33 3.17 -7.36
C LEU A 74 -8.27 4.32 -7.70
N SER A 75 -8.80 4.33 -8.92
CA SER A 75 -9.91 5.19 -9.32
C SER A 75 -10.89 4.40 -10.17
N HIS A 76 -12.14 4.89 -10.23
CA HIS A 76 -13.09 4.46 -11.24
C HIS A 76 -12.65 4.87 -12.66
N TYR A 77 -11.85 5.94 -12.78
CA TYR A 77 -11.36 6.41 -14.06
C TYR A 77 -9.96 5.88 -14.42
N GLU A 78 -9.69 5.89 -15.72
CA GLU A 78 -8.40 5.55 -16.30
C GLU A 78 -7.28 6.55 -15.97
N ILE A 79 -6.06 6.19 -16.34
CA ILE A 79 -4.87 7.05 -16.29
C ILE A 79 -4.99 8.14 -17.37
N LYS A 80 -4.48 9.36 -17.09
CA LYS A 80 -4.23 10.36 -18.13
C LYS A 80 -3.09 9.89 -19.04
N PHE A 81 -3.43 9.44 -20.25
CA PHE A 81 -2.50 8.83 -21.20
C PHE A 81 -1.33 9.75 -21.59
N ASP A 82 -1.60 11.07 -21.68
CA ASP A 82 -0.63 12.14 -21.92
C ASP A 82 0.39 12.34 -20.78
N GLU A 83 0.17 11.71 -19.62
CA GLU A 83 1.11 11.70 -18.50
C GLU A 83 1.71 10.31 -18.21
N LEU A 84 1.42 9.29 -19.02
CA LEU A 84 1.83 7.90 -18.78
C LEU A 84 3.34 7.74 -18.61
N ASP A 85 4.15 8.43 -19.41
CA ASP A 85 5.61 8.40 -19.29
C ASP A 85 6.11 8.98 -17.97
N LYS A 86 5.55 10.11 -17.53
CA LYS A 86 5.89 10.74 -16.25
C LYS A 86 5.48 9.83 -15.08
N ILE A 87 4.33 9.18 -15.20
CA ILE A 87 3.80 8.23 -14.23
C ILE A 87 4.75 7.03 -14.11
N ASN A 88 5.14 6.42 -15.24
CA ASN A 88 6.08 5.30 -15.27
C ASN A 88 7.46 5.67 -14.72
N GLN A 89 7.97 6.88 -15.01
CA GLN A 89 9.21 7.39 -14.43
C GLN A 89 9.15 7.49 -12.89
N ILE A 90 8.04 7.97 -12.33
CA ILE A 90 7.85 8.04 -10.87
C ILE A 90 7.78 6.63 -10.25
N ILE A 91 7.03 5.70 -10.86
CA ILE A 91 6.93 4.31 -10.41
C ILE A 91 8.32 3.65 -10.35
N GLU A 92 9.09 3.73 -11.45
CA GLU A 92 10.41 3.11 -11.53
C GLU A 92 11.44 3.79 -10.61
N LYS A 93 11.36 5.12 -10.44
CA LYS A 93 12.18 5.85 -9.44
C LYS A 93 11.93 5.33 -8.04
N ILE A 94 10.66 5.22 -7.61
CA ILE A 94 10.28 4.81 -6.27
C ILE A 94 10.64 3.34 -6.01
N LYS A 95 10.39 2.47 -7.00
CA LYS A 95 10.78 1.05 -6.94
C LYS A 95 12.29 0.87 -6.76
N LYS A 96 13.11 1.68 -7.44
CA LYS A 96 14.58 1.63 -7.33
C LYS A 96 15.12 2.28 -6.06
N ALA A 97 14.56 3.42 -5.63
CA ALA A 97 15.08 4.19 -4.50
C ALA A 97 14.55 3.72 -3.13
N HIS A 98 13.30 3.24 -3.07
CA HIS A 98 12.60 2.90 -1.82
C HIS A 98 12.15 1.43 -1.75
N GLY A 99 12.24 0.67 -2.85
CA GLY A 99 11.78 -0.72 -2.89
C GLY A 99 10.27 -0.91 -2.74
N CYS A 100 9.49 0.18 -2.84
CA CYS A 100 8.03 0.17 -2.82
C CYS A 100 7.50 -0.01 -4.24
N GLN A 101 6.55 -0.93 -4.43
CA GLN A 101 5.85 -1.10 -5.70
C GLN A 101 4.53 -0.31 -5.70
N ILE A 102 4.41 0.65 -6.62
CA ILE A 102 3.13 1.31 -6.90
C ILE A 102 2.31 0.44 -7.86
N VAL A 103 1.02 0.30 -7.59
CA VAL A 103 0.05 -0.43 -8.43
C VAL A 103 -1.12 0.49 -8.73
N ILE A 104 -1.34 0.80 -10.02
CA ILE A 104 -2.40 1.72 -10.45
C ILE A 104 -3.56 0.91 -11.04
N ASN A 105 -4.77 1.09 -10.50
CA ASN A 105 -6.00 0.38 -10.87
C ASN A 105 -5.89 -1.17 -10.89
N GLY A 106 -4.81 -1.74 -10.34
CA GLY A 106 -4.59 -3.18 -10.26
C GLY A 106 -5.23 -3.81 -9.04
N VAL A 107 -6.51 -4.17 -9.15
CA VAL A 107 -7.23 -5.03 -8.18
C VAL A 107 -7.59 -6.39 -8.79
N LEU A 108 -7.63 -6.47 -10.11
CA LEU A 108 -7.85 -7.72 -10.85
C LEU A 108 -6.51 -8.31 -11.34
N PRO A 109 -5.93 -9.29 -10.65
CA PRO A 109 -5.54 -10.49 -11.36
C PRO A 109 -6.85 -11.16 -11.79
N THR A 110 -7.27 -10.98 -13.05
CA THR A 110 -8.22 -11.94 -13.62
C THR A 110 -7.55 -13.30 -13.56
N LEU A 111 -8.09 -14.16 -12.68
CA LEU A 111 -7.50 -15.44 -12.29
C LEU A 111 -7.01 -16.21 -13.53
N LYS A 112 -5.74 -16.62 -13.49
CA LYS A 112 -5.14 -17.63 -14.36
C LYS A 112 -4.73 -18.81 -13.50
#